data_AF-A0A6I2V6V8-F1
#
_entry.id   AF-A0A6I2V6V8-F1
#
_cell.length_a   1.000
_cell.length_b   1.000
_cell.length_c   1.000
_cell.angle_alpha   90.00
_cell.angle_beta   90.00
_cell.angle_gamma   90.00
#
_symmetry.space_group_name_H-M   'P 1'
#
loop_
_entity.id
_entity.type
_entity.pdbx_description
1 polymer ?
#
loop_
_entity_poly.entity_id
_entity_poly.type
_entity_poly.pdbx_seq_one_letter_code
_entity_poly.pdbx_strand_id
1 'polypeptide(L)'
;INDGALRRGIDAISMWAAIPHYAANSPSPKASLALIHAIEDFLEMTIPLGDLPREADEWEKEIDALAQEDTDVADYVKSLEESKDAQDLPDVSGDMIAKEFERYLRRKDKD
;
A
#
# COMPACT_ATOMS: atom_id res chain seq x y z
N ILE A 1 -15.09 -7.46 15.45
CA ILE A 1 -13.92 -7.96 16.21
C ILE A 1 -13.26 -6.81 16.97
N ASN A 2 -12.83 -5.73 16.29
CA ASN A 2 -12.16 -4.59 16.93
C ASN A 2 -12.96 -3.96 18.10
N ASP A 3 -14.22 -3.58 17.88
CA ASP A 3 -15.12 -3.08 18.96
C ASP A 3 -15.25 -4.07 20.14
N GLY A 4 -15.23 -5.38 19.84
CA GLY A 4 -15.26 -6.42 20.86
C GLY A 4 -13.96 -6.57 21.65
N ALA A 5 -12.82 -6.23 21.07
CA ALA A 5 -11.51 -6.20 21.73
C ALA A 5 -11.40 -4.96 22.64
N LEU A 6 -11.80 -3.80 22.12
CA LEU A 6 -11.83 -2.54 22.87
C LEU A 6 -12.66 -2.65 24.16
N ARG A 7 -13.87 -3.22 24.08
CA ARG A 7 -14.75 -3.44 25.24
C ARG A 7 -14.16 -4.38 26.30
N ARG A 8 -13.14 -5.16 25.96
CA ARG A 8 -12.44 -6.09 26.85
C ARG A 8 -11.08 -5.58 27.32
N GLY A 9 -10.70 -4.34 26.98
CA GLY A 9 -9.39 -3.78 27.30
C GLY A 9 -8.23 -4.47 26.58
N ILE A 10 -8.49 -5.05 25.41
CA ILE A 10 -7.46 -5.66 24.55
C ILE A 10 -7.09 -4.63 23.48
N ASP A 11 -5.80 -4.32 23.38
CA ASP A 11 -5.28 -3.44 22.32
C ASP A 11 -5.54 -4.06 20.95
N ALA A 12 -6.10 -3.25 20.05
CA ALA A 12 -6.45 -3.68 18.72
C ALA A 12 -6.28 -2.55 17.72
N ILE A 13 -5.77 -2.91 16.54
CA ILE A 13 -5.61 -2.02 15.40
C ILE A 13 -6.35 -2.59 14.20
N SER A 14 -6.62 -1.75 13.21
CA SER A 14 -7.19 -2.17 11.93
C SER A 14 -6.50 -1.38 10.82
N MET A 15 -6.01 -2.09 9.82
CA MET A 15 -5.31 -1.52 8.67
C MET A 15 -6.07 -1.90 7.40
N TRP A 16 -6.13 -0.98 6.45
CA TRP A 16 -6.87 -1.14 5.21
C TRP A 16 -6.02 -0.64 4.04
N ALA A 17 -6.06 -1.35 2.92
CA ALA A 17 -5.46 -0.90 1.67
C ALA A 17 -6.59 -0.63 0.67
N ALA A 18 -6.60 0.57 0.10
CA ALA A 18 -7.53 0.92 -0.96
C ALA A 18 -7.05 0.30 -2.29
N ILE A 19 -7.94 -0.40 -2.98
CA ILE A 19 -7.68 -0.98 -4.30
C ILE A 19 -8.65 -0.32 -5.28
N PRO A 20 -8.17 0.22 -6.42
CA PRO A 20 -9.07 0.71 -7.45
C PRO A 20 -10.02 -0.38 -7.94
N HIS A 21 -11.27 -0.03 -8.23
CA HIS A 21 -12.29 -1.01 -8.59
C HIS A 21 -11.98 -1.73 -9.92
N TYR A 22 -11.28 -1.07 -10.85
CA TYR A 22 -10.80 -1.66 -12.10
C TYR A 22 -9.67 -2.69 -11.86
N ALA A 23 -9.00 -2.62 -10.71
CA ALA A 23 -7.95 -3.53 -10.28
C ALA A 23 -8.45 -4.60 -9.29
N ALA A 24 -9.77 -4.74 -9.13
CA ALA A 24 -10.39 -5.57 -8.08
C ALA A 24 -10.48 -7.07 -8.41
N ASN A 25 -9.92 -7.54 -9.53
CA ASN A 25 -9.78 -8.97 -9.78
C ASN A 25 -8.71 -9.55 -8.83
N SER A 26 -9.21 -10.23 -7.79
CA SER A 26 -8.45 -10.75 -6.65
C SER A 26 -7.41 -11.82 -7.04
N PRO A 27 -6.26 -11.91 -6.34
CA PRO A 27 -5.75 -11.03 -5.27
C PRO A 27 -4.78 -9.92 -5.77
N SER A 28 -4.60 -8.83 -5.01
CA SER A 28 -3.62 -7.76 -5.29
C SER A 28 -2.36 -7.91 -4.42
N PRO A 29 -1.22 -8.35 -4.99
CA PRO A 29 0.05 -8.46 -4.26
C PRO A 29 0.52 -7.10 -3.71
N LYS A 30 0.25 -6.01 -4.45
CA LYS A 30 0.58 -4.64 -4.02
C LYS A 30 -0.16 -4.23 -2.75
N ALA A 31 -1.44 -4.55 -2.63
CA ALA A 31 -2.21 -4.28 -1.42
C ALA A 31 -1.69 -5.09 -0.22
N SER A 32 -1.34 -6.36 -0.43
CA SER A 32 -0.73 -7.20 0.60
C SER A 32 0.63 -6.66 1.06
N LEU A 33 1.50 -6.27 0.11
CA LEU A 33 2.79 -5.68 0.41
C LEU A 33 2.66 -4.40 1.25
N ALA A 34 1.73 -3.50 0.87
CA ALA A 34 1.48 -2.27 1.61
C ALA A 34 1.01 -2.52 3.06
N LEU A 35 0.15 -3.51 3.27
CA LEU A 35 -0.30 -3.88 4.61
C LEU A 35 0.83 -4.49 5.45
N ILE A 36 1.68 -5.32 4.87
CA ILE A 36 2.84 -5.89 5.57
C ILE A 36 3.81 -4.78 5.97
N HIS A 37 4.09 -3.84 5.08
CA HIS A 37 4.89 -2.65 5.37
C HIS A 37 4.31 -1.82 6.52
N ALA A 38 2.99 -1.60 6.55
CA ALA A 38 2.33 -0.92 7.67
C ALA A 38 2.47 -1.69 9.01
N ILE A 39 2.45 -3.02 8.96
CA ILE A 39 2.69 -3.87 10.13
C ILE A 39 4.15 -3.80 10.58
N GLU A 40 5.11 -3.84 9.66
CA GLU A 40 6.54 -3.70 9.95
C GLU A 40 6.86 -2.37 10.62
N ASP A 41 6.23 -1.28 10.18
CA ASP A 41 6.39 0.04 10.78
C ASP A 41 5.76 0.09 12.17
N PHE A 42 4.55 -0.47 12.34
CA PHE A 42 3.86 -0.47 13.63
C PHE A 42 4.56 -1.33 14.69
N LEU A 43 5.12 -2.48 14.28
CA LEU A 43 5.80 -3.42 15.18
C LEU A 43 7.32 -3.19 15.24
N GLU A 44 7.84 -2.22 14.47
CA GLU A 44 9.27 -1.94 14.31
C GLU A 44 10.10 -3.20 13.97
N MET A 45 9.50 -4.12 13.22
CA MET A 45 10.10 -5.41 12.90
C MET A 45 10.26 -5.61 11.39
N THR A 46 10.93 -6.71 11.03
CA THR A 46 11.10 -7.11 9.64
C THR A 46 10.41 -8.44 9.43
N ILE A 47 9.68 -8.52 8.34
CA ILE A 47 8.96 -9.69 7.85
C ILE A 47 9.64 -10.09 6.53
N PRO A 48 10.05 -11.37 6.39
CA PRO A 48 10.55 -11.88 5.11
C PRO A 48 9.45 -11.80 4.05
N LEU A 49 9.70 -11.06 2.98
CA LEU A 49 8.71 -10.80 1.93
C LEU A 49 8.73 -11.82 0.78
N GLY A 50 9.82 -12.59 0.64
CA GLY A 50 9.98 -13.51 -0.49
C GLY A 50 9.84 -12.78 -1.83
N ASP A 51 9.04 -13.35 -2.73
CA ASP A 51 8.78 -12.79 -4.06
C ASP A 51 7.72 -11.68 -4.10
N LEU A 52 7.07 -11.39 -2.96
CA LEU A 52 5.96 -10.44 -2.91
C LEU A 52 6.28 -9.04 -3.47
N PRO A 53 7.48 -8.45 -3.26
CA PRO A 53 7.83 -7.17 -3.88
C PRO A 53 7.86 -7.24 -5.41
N ARG A 54 8.37 -8.34 -5.96
CA ARG A 54 8.41 -8.57 -7.42
C ARG A 54 7.01 -8.77 -7.97
N GLU A 55 6.18 -9.57 -7.30
CA GLU A 55 4.78 -9.79 -7.69
C GLU A 55 3.95 -8.49 -7.63
N ALA A 56 4.22 -7.60 -6.66
CA ALA A 56 3.56 -6.30 -6.58
C ALA A 56 3.93 -5.37 -7.75
N ASP A 57 5.19 -5.34 -8.15
CA ASP A 57 5.69 -4.57 -9.29
C ASP A 57 5.16 -5.10 -10.63
N GLU A 58 5.13 -6.42 -10.81
CA GLU A 58 4.54 -7.05 -12.00
C GLU A 58 3.04 -6.77 -12.10
N TRP A 59 2.31 -6.93 -10.99
CA TRP A 59 0.88 -6.64 -10.92
C TRP A 59 0.57 -5.17 -11.24
N GLU A 60 1.35 -4.22 -10.71
CA GLU A 60 1.16 -2.80 -11.00
C GLU A 60 1.27 -2.50 -12.49
N LYS A 61 2.29 -3.04 -13.16
CA LYS A 61 2.47 -2.87 -14.60
C LYS A 61 1.32 -3.46 -15.41
N GLU A 62 0.79 -4.61 -15.02
CA GLU A 62 -0.37 -5.22 -15.68
C GLU A 62 -1.63 -4.35 -15.53
N ILE A 63 -1.88 -3.83 -14.32
CA ILE A 63 -3.01 -2.95 -14.06
C ILE A 63 -2.88 -1.62 -14.81
N ASP A 64 -1.69 -1.02 -14.84
CA ASP A 64 -1.44 0.22 -15.56
C ASP A 64 -1.65 0.05 -17.07
N ALA A 65 -1.24 -1.10 -17.63
CA ALA A 65 -1.50 -1.41 -19.03
C ALA A 65 -3.00 -1.56 -19.31
N LEU A 66 -3.74 -2.27 -18.46
CA LEU A 66 -5.19 -2.43 -18.59
C LEU A 66 -5.94 -1.09 -18.48
N ALA A 67 -5.50 -0.21 -17.57
CA ALA A 67 -6.09 1.11 -17.40
C ALA A 67 -5.87 2.02 -18.62
N GLN A 68 -4.81 1.80 -19.41
CA GLN A 68 -4.55 2.56 -20.64
C GLN A 68 -5.38 2.08 -21.84
N GLU A 69 -5.84 0.82 -21.85
CA GLU A 69 -6.62 0.24 -22.94
C GLU A 69 -8.12 0.60 -22.87
N ASP A 70 -8.61 1.02 -21.71
CA ASP A 70 -9.99 1.42 -21.48
C ASP A 70 -10.10 2.95 -21.36
N THR A 71 -10.63 3.62 -22.40
CA THR A 71 -10.74 5.08 -22.45
C THR A 71 -11.61 5.67 -21.34
N ASP A 72 -12.58 4.90 -20.83
CA ASP A 72 -13.42 5.35 -19.70
C ASP A 72 -12.65 5.24 -18.37
N VAL A 73 -11.74 4.27 -18.24
CA VAL A 73 -10.83 4.14 -17.09
C VAL A 73 -9.73 5.19 -17.12
N ALA A 74 -9.19 5.52 -18.30
CA ALA A 74 -8.15 6.54 -18.44
C ALA A 74 -8.65 7.94 -18.01
N ASP A 75 -9.85 8.34 -18.45
CA ASP A 75 -10.47 9.61 -18.04
C ASP A 75 -10.83 9.59 -16.53
N TYR A 76 -11.22 8.43 -15.98
CA TYR A 76 -11.48 8.28 -14.55
C TYR A 76 -10.20 8.33 -13.70
N VAL A 77 -9.13 7.66 -14.10
CA VAL A 77 -7.81 7.71 -13.44
C VAL A 77 -7.30 9.14 -13.43
N LYS A 78 -7.38 9.83 -14.56
CA LYS A 78 -7.02 11.24 -14.65
C LYS A 78 -7.85 12.11 -13.68
N SER A 79 -9.15 11.86 -13.57
CA SER A 79 -10.00 12.58 -12.60
C SER A 79 -9.63 12.26 -11.14
N LEU A 80 -9.20 11.03 -10.85
CA LEU A 80 -8.72 10.64 -9.52
C LEU A 80 -7.38 11.30 -9.21
N GLU A 81 -6.42 11.32 -10.14
CA GLU A 81 -5.14 12.01 -10.00
C GLU A 81 -5.35 13.52 -9.81
N GLU A 82 -6.17 14.16 -10.64
CA GLU A 82 -6.51 15.58 -10.49
C GLU A 82 -7.19 15.88 -9.15
N SER A 83 -8.04 14.99 -8.64
CA SER A 83 -8.66 15.14 -7.32
C SER A 83 -7.68 14.90 -6.16
N LYS A 84 -6.69 14.03 -6.38
CA LYS A 84 -5.61 13.70 -5.43
C LYS A 84 -4.57 14.80 -5.37
N ASP A 85 -4.36 15.54 -6.47
CA ASP A 85 -3.53 16.75 -6.54
C ASP A 85 -4.27 17.99 -6.00
N ALA A 86 -5.60 18.06 -6.14
CA ALA A 86 -6.41 19.17 -5.65
C ALA A 86 -6.73 19.09 -4.14
N GLN A 87 -6.70 17.90 -3.56
CA GLN A 87 -6.62 17.71 -2.11
C GLN A 87 -5.15 17.78 -1.75
N ASP A 88 -4.71 18.78 -0.97
CA ASP A 88 -3.37 18.84 -0.37
C ASP A 88 -3.09 17.56 0.45
N LEU A 89 -2.76 16.47 -0.22
CA LEU A 89 -2.06 15.35 0.39
C LEU A 89 -0.66 15.88 0.69
N PRO A 90 -0.10 15.56 1.87
CA PRO A 90 1.28 15.91 2.15
C PRO A 90 2.12 15.41 0.98
N ASP A 91 2.64 16.38 0.23
CA ASP A 91 3.71 16.27 -0.76
C ASP A 91 4.60 15.12 -0.36
N VAL A 92 4.96 14.19 -1.25
CA VAL A 92 5.70 12.96 -0.93
C VAL A 92 6.84 13.27 0.06
N SER A 93 6.54 13.25 1.36
CA SER A 93 7.27 14.16 2.25
C SER A 93 8.54 13.47 2.65
N GLY A 94 9.57 14.23 3.03
CA GLY A 94 10.81 13.67 3.56
C GLY A 94 10.59 12.55 4.59
N ASP A 95 9.45 12.54 5.30
CA ASP A 95 9.05 11.50 6.24
C ASP A 95 8.72 10.15 5.57
N MET A 96 8.07 10.12 4.41
CA MET A 96 7.83 8.86 3.68
C MET A 96 9.14 8.30 3.14
N ILE A 97 10.00 9.17 2.60
CA ILE A 97 11.32 8.79 2.12
C ILE A 97 12.19 8.29 3.30
N ALA A 98 12.12 8.96 4.45
CA ALA A 98 12.82 8.55 5.67
C ALA A 98 12.33 7.18 6.16
N LYS A 99 11.02 6.93 6.17
CA LYS A 99 10.46 5.62 6.56
C LYS A 99 10.93 4.49 5.64
N GLU A 100 10.92 4.71 4.33
CA GLU A 100 11.44 3.72 3.38
C GLU A 100 12.96 3.50 3.57
N PHE A 101 13.71 4.57 3.86
CA PHE A 101 15.14 4.47 4.16
C PHE A 101 15.42 3.72 5.47
N GLU A 102 14.69 4.00 6.54
CA GLU A 102 14.77 3.30 7.82
C GLU A 102 14.42 1.82 7.68
N ARG A 103 13.38 1.49 6.90
CA ARG A 103 13.03 0.09 6.58
C ARG A 103 14.16 -0.59 5.80
N TYR A 104 14.73 0.08 4.80
CA TYR A 104 15.86 -0.44 4.04
C TYR A 104 17.08 -0.73 4.93
N LEU A 105 17.42 0.18 5.84
CA LEU A 105 18.50 -0.01 6.80
C LEU A 105 18.22 -1.19 7.75
N ARG A 106 17.00 -1.28 8.30
CA ARG A 106 16.58 -2.38 9.19
C ARG A 106 16.63 -3.74 8.51
N ARG A 107 16.45 -3.81 7.19
CA ARG A 107 16.62 -5.05 6.40
C ARG A 107 18.10 -5.40 6.25
N LYS A 108 18.95 -4.41 5.90
CA LYS A 108 20.40 -4.61 5.71
C LYS A 108 21.12 -5.09 6.97
N ASP A 109 20.71 -4.62 8.15
CA ASP A 109 21.33 -5.03 9.42
C ASP A 109 20.99 -6.46 9.86
N LYS A 110 20.00 -7.12 9.22
CA LYS A 110 19.56 -8.48 9.53
C LYS A 110 20.07 -9.54 8.53
N ASP A 111 20.72 -9.12 7.45
CA ASP A 111 21.41 -9.96 6.46
C ASP A 111 22.91 -10.08 6.78
#